data_AF-A0A1B8G9C6-F1
#
_entry.id   AF-A0A1B8G9C6-F1
#
_cell.length_a   1.000
_cell.length_b   1.000
_cell.length_c   1.000
_cell.angle_alpha   90.00
_cell.angle_beta   90.00
_cell.angle_gamma   90.00
#
_symmetry.space_group_name_H-M   'P 1'
#
loop_
_entity.id
_entity.type
_entity.pdbx_description
1 polymer ?
#
loop_
_entity_poly.entity_id
_entity_poly.type
_entity_poly.pdbx_seq_one_letter_code
_entity_poly.pdbx_strand_id
1 'polypeptide(L)' 'MCDYEQFLFTCGHSPIRRSSYCHTARVDDLHQCFSVKVLKRVWQQAGICPDCRTQAQH' A
#
# COMPACT_ATOMS: atom_id res chain seq x y z
N MET A 1 2.06 -2.38 15.80
CA MET A 1 1.03 -2.52 14.75
C MET A 1 1.66 -2.19 13.40
N CYS A 2 1.15 -2.74 12.31
CA CYS A 2 1.55 -2.34 10.97
C CYS A 2 0.53 -1.35 10.42
N ASP A 3 1.02 -0.21 9.95
CA ASP A 3 0.18 0.83 9.38
C ASP A 3 0.27 0.77 7.86
N TYR A 4 -0.88 1.00 7.22
CA TYR A 4 -1.04 0.94 5.78
C TYR A 4 -1.68 2.22 5.27
N GLU A 5 -1.36 2.55 4.03
CA GLU A 5 -1.96 3.61 3.25
C GLU A 5 -2.51 3.01 1.95
N GLN A 6 -3.71 3.42 1.57
CA GLN A 6 -4.36 3.00 0.34
C GLN A 6 -4.37 4.16 -0.65
N PHE A 7 -4.13 3.86 -1.92
CA PHE A 7 -4.19 4.85 -3.00
C PHE A 7 -5.33 4.46 -3.91
N LEU A 8 -6.27 5.38 -4.19
CA LEU A 8 -7.38 5.17 -5.11
C LEU A 8 -7.08 5.91 -6.40
N PHE A 9 -6.98 5.17 -7.51
CA PHE A 9 -6.75 5.75 -8.84
C PHE A 9 -8.05 5.76 -9.66
N THR A 10 -8.11 6.65 -10.65
CA THR A 10 -9.29 6.80 -11.52
C THR A 10 -9.54 5.59 -12.41
N CYS A 11 -8.54 4.74 -12.63
CA CYS A 11 -8.67 3.45 -13.31
C CYS A 11 -9.32 2.36 -12.45
N GLY A 12 -9.74 2.65 -11.22
CA GLY A 12 -10.36 1.68 -10.30
C GLY A 12 -9.36 0.84 -9.50
N HIS A 13 -8.05 0.95 -9.78
CA HIS A 13 -7.01 0.29 -9.01
C HIS A 13 -6.83 0.94 -7.64
N SER A 14 -6.66 0.10 -6.61
CA SER A 14 -6.54 0.54 -5.22
C SER A 14 -5.35 -0.10 -4.47
N PRO A 15 -4.09 0.14 -4.87
CA PRO A 15 -2.95 -0.49 -4.21
C PRO A 15 -2.81 -0.02 -2.77
N ILE A 16 -2.40 -0.95 -1.90
CA ILE A 16 -2.17 -0.72 -0.48
C ILE A 16 -0.67 -0.83 -0.21
N ARG A 17 -0.10 0.20 0.40
CA ARG A 17 1.31 0.25 0.79
C ARG A 17 1.43 0.26 2.31
N ARG A 18 2.37 -0.52 2.85
CA ARG A 18 2.72 -0.44 4.27
C ARG A 18 3.56 0.83 4.51
N SER A 19 3.07 1.71 5.38
CA SER A 19 3.72 2.97 5.74
C SER A 19 4.56 2.85 7.02
N SER A 20 4.19 1.95 7.93
CA SER A 20 5.00 1.65 9.12
C SER A 20 4.93 0.19 9.50
N TYR A 21 6.09 -0.35 9.89
CA TYR A 21 6.24 -1.70 10.41
C TYR A 21 6.06 -1.72 11.93
N CYS A 22 5.47 -2.82 12.42
CA CYS A 22 5.47 -3.17 13.84
C CYS A 22 6.91 -3.37 14.34
N HIS A 23 7.20 -3.04 15.61
CA HIS A 23 8.56 -3.11 16.17
C HIS A 23 9.26 -4.46 15.94
N THR A 24 8.52 -5.57 16.01
CA THR A 24 9.04 -6.92 15.79
C THR A 24 9.45 -7.16 14.34
N ALA A 25 8.62 -6.74 13.38
CA ALA A 25 8.91 -6.87 11.95
C ALA A 25 9.91 -5.84 11.42
N ARG A 26 10.40 -4.92 12.26
CA ARG A 26 11.56 -4.06 11.92
C ARG A 26 12.91 -4.71 12.25
N VAL A 27 12.90 -5.70 13.15
CA VAL A 27 14.11 -6.43 13.56
C VAL A 27 14.37 -7.60 12.62
N ASP A 28 13.31 -8.20 12.08
CA ASP A 28 13.38 -9.29 11.13
C ASP A 28 12.32 -9.07 10.03
N ASP A 29 12.78 -8.83 8.81
CA ASP A 29 11.93 -8.59 7.64
C ASP A 29 11.14 -9.84 7.19
N LEU A 30 11.58 -11.03 7.59
CA LEU A 30 10.87 -12.31 7.41
C LEU A 30 9.86 -12.57 8.52
N HIS A 31 9.85 -11.75 9.58
CA HIS A 31 8.90 -11.93 10.66
C HIS A 31 7.49 -11.56 10.21
N GLN A 32 6.65 -12.58 10.10
CA GLN A 32 5.24 -12.42 9.79
C GLN A 32 4.56 -11.65 10.95
N CYS A 33 4.23 -10.38 10.72
CA CYS A 33 3.56 -9.57 11.74
C CYS A 33 2.12 -10.06 11.93
N PHE A 34 1.84 -10.74 13.05
CA PHE A 34 0.51 -11.19 13.46
C PHE A 34 -0.30 -10.10 14.19
N SER A 35 0.26 -8.90 14.34
CA SER A 35 -0.44 -7.76 14.93
C SER A 35 -1.51 -7.19 13.99
N VAL A 36 -2.44 -6.43 14.57
CA VAL A 36 -3.50 -5.71 13.84
C VAL A 36 -2.91 -4.85 12.72
N LYS A 37 -3.51 -4.97 11.53
CA LYS A 37 -3.26 -4.13 10.36
C LYS A 37 -4.20 -2.93 10.42
N VAL A 38 -3.65 -1.73 10.40
CA VAL A 38 -4.45 -0.50 10.48
C VAL A 38 -4.31 0.26 9.18
N LEU A 39 -5.43 0.50 8.49
CA LEU A 39 -5.46 1.44 7.37
C LEU A 39 -5.52 2.85 7.93
N LYS A 40 -4.40 3.57 7.87
CA LYS A 40 -4.27 4.91 8.47
C LYS A 40 -4.82 6.01 7.56
N ARG A 41 -4.60 5.89 6.25
CA ARG A 41 -4.96 6.92 5.27
C ARG A 41 -5.37 6.33 3.94
N VAL A 42 -6.25 7.06 3.27
CA VAL A 42 -6.67 6.81 1.90
C VAL A 42 -6.36 8.06 1.08
N TRP A 43 -5.63 7.88 -0.01
CA TRP A 43 -5.20 8.93 -0.90
C TRP A 43 -5.92 8.80 -2.23
N GLN A 44 -6.73 9.80 -2.59
CA GLN A 44 -7.28 9.88 -3.94
C GLN A 44 -6.25 10.46 -4.89
N GLN A 45 -5.97 9.74 -5.97
CA GLN A 45 -5.05 10.14 -7.02
C GLN A 45 -5.88 10.54 -8.25
N ALA A 46 -5.58 11.71 -8.83
CA ALA A 46 -6.30 12.23 -9.98
C ALA A 46 -6.00 11.49 -11.30
N GLY A 47 -5.01 10.59 -11.30
CA GLY A 47 -4.53 9.89 -12.49
C GLY A 47 -4.80 8.38 -12.48
N ILE A 48 -4.41 7.74 -13.60
CA ILE A 48 -4.33 6.28 -13.71
C ILE A 48 -3.10 5.73 -12.99
N CYS A 49 -3.19 4.50 -12.49
CA CYS A 49 -2.09 3.88 -11.74
C CYS A 49 -0.87 3.59 -12.65
N PRO A 50 0.34 3.45 -12.06
CA PRO A 50 1.55 3.12 -12.82
C PRO A 50 1.39 1.88 -13.71
N ASP A 51 0.72 0.83 -13.22
CA ASP A 51 0.52 -0.41 -13.98
C ASP A 51 -0.31 -0.18 -15.25
N CYS A 52 -1.40 0.58 -15.15
CA CYS A 52 -2.20 0.97 -16.32
C CYS A 52 -1.41 1.87 -17.28
N ARG A 53 -0.57 2.75 -16.75
CA ARG A 53 0.28 3.62 -17.59
C ARG A 53 1.26 2.79 -18.42
N THR A 54 1.85 1.74 -17.83
CA THR A 54 2.78 0.85 -18.53
C THR A 54 2.06 -0.03 -19.57
N GLN A 55 0.85 -0.50 -19.28
CA GLN A 55 0.05 -1.28 -20.23
C GLN A 55 -0.40 -0.47 -21.45
N ALA A 56 -0.63 0.84 -21.30
CA ALA A 56 -1.05 1.72 -22.39
C ALA A 56 0.07 2.08 -23.40
N GLN A 57 1.31 1.65 -23.16
CA GLN A 57 2.48 1.94 -23.99
C GLN A 57 2.90 0.76 -24.89
N HIS A 58 2.11 -0.30 -24.93
CA HIS A 58 2.24 -1.45 -25.84
C HIS A 58 1.05 -1.50 -26.80
#